data_AF-A0A444R098-F1
#
_entry.id   AF-A0A444R098-F1
#
_cell.length_a   1.000
_cell.length_b   1.000
_cell.length_c   1.000
_cell.angle_alpha   90.00
_cell.angle_beta   90.00
_cell.angle_gamma   90.00
#
_symmetry.space_group_name_H-M   'P 1'
#
loop_
_entity.id
_entity.type
_entity.pdbx_description
1 polymer ?
#
loop_
_entity_poly.entity_id
_entity_poly.type
_entity_poly.pdbx_seq_one_letter_code
_entity_poly.pdbx_strand_id
1 'polypeptide(L)'
;ANLSGVLKREGRYWVADAMNTQGLTVNPDFIRALNRLRDVADTAFASGDAGIHFELRAKPARDVMKTHLVIDGQELEYFNQKERWQRFNWPDEQWQPGASLSWTSTQAMERILADYRGSWSLIRLLEQAQVTPVDSSTFKVVWKAQDGLPLNYLLRVEQGKGPLALLELKNFRLPGQVFLTGRSMKDAEEYGE
;
A
#
# COMPACT_ATOMS: atom_id res chain seq x y z
N ALA A 1 20.40 -17.41 -11.79
CA ALA A 1 20.89 -18.39 -12.80
C ALA A 1 19.81 -19.38 -13.27
N ASN A 2 18.76 -19.68 -12.50
CA ASN A 2 17.88 -20.83 -12.79
C ASN A 2 16.80 -20.61 -13.87
N LEU A 3 16.45 -19.37 -14.24
CA LEU A 3 15.37 -19.07 -15.21
C LEU A 3 15.81 -18.17 -16.38
N SER A 4 17.12 -17.94 -16.54
CA SER A 4 17.64 -16.97 -17.52
C SER A 4 17.39 -17.35 -18.98
N GLY A 5 17.00 -18.59 -19.26
CA GLY A 5 16.62 -19.06 -20.61
C GLY A 5 15.12 -19.02 -20.90
N VAL A 6 14.26 -18.72 -19.92
CA VAL A 6 12.79 -18.77 -20.09
C VAL A 6 12.08 -17.49 -19.63
N LEU A 7 12.77 -16.65 -18.87
CA LEU A 7 12.32 -15.33 -18.45
C LEU A 7 13.35 -14.29 -18.88
N LYS A 8 12.88 -13.25 -19.56
CA LYS A 8 13.67 -12.07 -19.88
C LYS A 8 13.15 -10.86 -19.12
N ARG A 9 14.04 -9.89 -18.87
CA ARG A 9 13.66 -8.59 -18.34
C ARG A 9 13.38 -7.66 -19.50
N GLU A 10 12.19 -7.08 -19.54
CA GLU A 10 11.84 -5.97 -20.43
C GLU A 10 11.62 -4.72 -19.58
N GLY A 11 12.60 -3.82 -19.61
CA GLY A 11 12.68 -2.71 -18.67
C GLY A 11 12.68 -3.22 -17.22
N ARG A 12 11.64 -2.85 -16.46
CA ARG A 12 11.50 -3.24 -15.05
C ARG A 12 10.80 -4.58 -14.83
N TYR A 13 10.08 -5.09 -15.83
CA TYR A 13 9.20 -6.25 -15.70
C TYR A 13 9.83 -7.53 -16.24
N TRP A 14 9.42 -8.64 -15.64
CA TRP A 14 9.70 -9.97 -16.18
C TRP A 14 8.62 -10.36 -17.16
N VAL A 15 9.04 -10.91 -18.29
CA VAL A 15 8.16 -11.48 -19.31
C VAL A 15 8.67 -12.86 -19.72
N ALA A 16 7.76 -13.73 -20.15
CA ALA A 16 8.12 -15.04 -20.68
C ALA A 16 8.91 -14.88 -21.98
N ASP A 17 9.99 -15.65 -22.12
CA ASP A 17 10.73 -15.77 -23.37
C ASP A 17 10.22 -16.99 -24.15
N ALA A 18 9.07 -16.83 -24.82
CA ALA A 18 8.38 -17.90 -25.53
C ALA A 18 9.17 -18.48 -26.71
N MET A 19 10.22 -17.78 -27.19
CA MET A 19 11.03 -18.25 -28.32
C MET A 19 12.09 -19.28 -27.91
N ASN A 20 12.41 -19.36 -26.62
CA ASN A 20 13.48 -20.22 -26.09
C ASN A 20 12.96 -21.34 -25.17
N THR A 21 11.65 -21.41 -24.95
CA THR A 21 11.02 -22.45 -24.15
C THR A 21 10.87 -23.74 -24.96
N GLN A 22 11.72 -24.74 -24.70
CA GLN A 22 11.67 -26.09 -25.28
C GLN A 22 10.41 -26.88 -24.81
N GLY A 23 9.21 -26.37 -25.10
CA GLY A 23 7.93 -26.96 -24.66
C GLY A 23 7.52 -26.65 -23.22
N LEU A 24 8.19 -25.70 -22.55
CA LEU A 24 7.89 -25.27 -21.19
C LEU A 24 7.06 -23.97 -21.18
N THR A 25 5.78 -24.04 -20.85
CA THR A 25 4.96 -22.82 -20.72
C THR A 25 5.11 -22.23 -19.32
N VAL A 26 5.58 -20.98 -19.21
CA VAL A 26 5.67 -20.28 -17.92
C VAL A 26 4.27 -19.93 -17.43
N ASN A 27 4.00 -20.16 -16.15
CA ASN A 27 2.74 -19.81 -15.52
C ASN A 27 2.53 -18.27 -15.51
N PRO A 28 1.49 -17.74 -16.17
CA PRO A 28 1.22 -16.30 -16.17
C PRO A 28 0.97 -15.72 -14.78
N ASP A 29 0.37 -16.50 -13.86
CA ASP A 29 0.18 -16.08 -12.47
C ASP A 29 1.50 -15.88 -11.75
N PHE A 30 2.50 -16.71 -12.05
CA PHE A 30 3.83 -16.57 -11.47
C PHE A 30 4.49 -15.27 -11.93
N ILE A 31 4.38 -14.94 -13.23
CA ILE A 31 4.89 -13.67 -13.78
C ILE A 31 4.16 -12.48 -13.17
N ARG A 32 2.83 -12.52 -13.08
CA ARG A 32 2.02 -11.47 -12.44
C ARG A 32 2.44 -11.26 -10.98
N ALA A 33 2.59 -12.35 -10.22
CA ALA A 33 3.02 -12.30 -8.83
C ALA A 33 4.41 -11.67 -8.68
N LEU A 34 5.36 -12.04 -9.55
CA LEU A 34 6.72 -11.51 -9.55
C LEU A 34 6.75 -10.00 -9.88
N ASN A 35 5.98 -9.57 -10.88
CA ASN A 35 5.90 -8.17 -11.26
C ASN A 35 5.22 -7.32 -10.17
N ARG A 36 4.22 -7.86 -9.48
CA ARG A 36 3.59 -7.21 -8.32
C ARG A 36 4.56 -7.03 -7.16
N LEU A 37 5.35 -8.07 -6.83
CA LEU A 37 6.39 -7.98 -5.80
C LEU A 37 7.46 -6.95 -6.18
N ARG A 38 7.83 -6.86 -7.47
CA ARG A 38 8.75 -5.83 -7.96
C ARG A 38 8.18 -4.43 -7.75
N ASP A 39 6.92 -4.18 -8.12
CA ASP A 39 6.30 -2.86 -7.97
C ASP A 39 6.29 -2.40 -6.50
N VAL A 40 6.03 -3.33 -5.57
CA VAL A 40 6.12 -3.07 -4.12
C VAL A 40 7.56 -2.82 -3.68
N ALA A 41 8.51 -3.65 -4.14
CA ALA A 41 9.94 -3.51 -3.81
C ALA A 41 10.50 -2.17 -4.28
N ASP A 42 10.20 -1.76 -5.51
CA ASP A 42 10.68 -0.50 -6.08
C ASP A 42 10.12 0.73 -5.34
N THR A 43 8.94 0.60 -4.72
CA THR A 43 8.30 1.69 -3.96
C THR A 43 8.80 1.74 -2.51
N ALA A 44 8.91 0.59 -1.85
CA ALA A 44 9.13 0.50 -0.41
C ALA A 44 10.58 0.20 -0.01
N PHE A 45 11.38 -0.36 -0.92
CA PHE A 45 12.71 -0.89 -0.64
C PHE A 45 13.78 -0.38 -1.62
N ALA A 46 13.59 0.82 -2.17
CA ALA A 46 14.46 1.39 -3.20
C ALA A 46 15.95 1.49 -2.77
N SER A 47 16.22 1.67 -1.48
CA SER A 47 17.57 1.76 -0.89
C SER A 47 18.10 0.42 -0.36
N GLY A 48 17.34 -0.68 -0.47
CA GLY A 48 17.68 -2.00 0.07
C GLY A 48 16.97 -2.34 1.39
N ASP A 49 16.59 -1.34 2.18
CA ASP A 49 15.77 -1.46 3.39
C ASP A 49 14.42 -0.77 3.21
N ALA A 50 13.45 -1.08 4.08
CA ALA A 50 12.14 -0.44 4.05
C ALA A 50 12.28 1.08 4.35
N GLY A 51 11.79 1.92 3.45
CA GLY A 51 11.81 3.37 3.63
C GLY A 51 10.93 4.08 2.62
N ILE A 52 9.85 4.70 3.10
CA ILE A 52 8.87 5.44 2.31
C ILE A 52 8.72 6.84 2.89
N HIS A 53 8.76 7.83 2.00
CA HIS A 53 8.43 9.22 2.31
C HIS A 53 7.09 9.57 1.68
N PHE A 54 6.24 10.25 2.44
CA PHE A 54 4.96 10.74 1.96
C PHE A 54 4.54 11.98 2.74
N GLU A 55 3.57 12.72 2.22
CA GLU A 55 2.99 13.86 2.93
C GLU A 55 1.52 13.60 3.24
N LEU A 56 1.08 14.03 4.42
CA LEU A 56 -0.33 14.06 4.79
C LEU A 56 -0.79 15.50 5.01
N ARG A 57 -2.03 15.76 4.62
CA ARG A 57 -2.75 16.99 4.91
C ARG A 57 -4.14 16.66 5.43
N ALA A 58 -4.38 16.94 6.70
CA ALA A 58 -5.72 16.84 7.29
C ALA A 58 -6.67 17.84 6.62
N LYS A 59 -7.94 17.43 6.48
CA LYS A 59 -9.00 18.22 5.85
C LYS A 59 -10.19 18.30 6.80
N PRO A 60 -10.90 19.44 6.81
CA PRO A 60 -12.05 19.61 7.68
C PRO A 60 -13.18 18.64 7.32
N ALA A 61 -13.99 18.33 8.31
CA ALA A 61 -15.24 17.60 8.17
C ALA A 61 -16.28 18.25 9.09
N ARG A 62 -17.55 18.23 8.65
CA ARG A 62 -18.65 18.71 9.48
C ARG A 62 -18.66 17.92 10.81
N ASP A 63 -18.88 18.63 11.91
CA ASP A 63 -19.00 18.08 13.26
C ASP A 63 -17.72 17.42 13.83
N VAL A 64 -16.58 17.50 13.12
CA VAL A 64 -15.26 17.09 13.62
C VAL A 64 -14.48 18.32 14.07
N MET A 65 -14.17 18.39 15.36
CA MET A 65 -13.43 19.50 15.95
C MET A 65 -11.92 19.31 15.87
N LYS A 66 -11.45 18.09 16.08
CA LYS A 66 -10.03 17.74 16.09
C LYS A 66 -9.79 16.33 15.56
N THR A 67 -8.68 16.13 14.88
CA THR A 67 -8.11 14.81 14.58
C THR A 67 -6.64 14.80 15.00
N HIS A 68 -6.20 13.72 15.63
CA HIS A 68 -4.80 13.51 15.99
C HIS A 68 -4.34 12.16 15.44
N LEU A 69 -3.41 12.23 14.50
CA LEU A 69 -2.81 11.06 13.85
C LEU A 69 -1.36 10.95 14.32
N VAL A 70 -0.97 9.78 14.80
CA VAL A 70 0.42 9.48 15.16
C VAL A 70 0.90 8.31 14.32
N ILE A 71 2.08 8.43 13.72
CA ILE A 71 2.74 7.36 12.95
C ILE A 71 4.19 7.32 13.38
N ASP A 72 4.59 6.24 14.06
CA ASP A 72 5.95 6.05 14.58
C ASP A 72 6.44 7.26 15.39
N GLY A 73 5.57 7.83 16.23
CA GLY A 73 5.85 9.03 17.04
C GLY A 73 5.73 10.36 16.30
N GLN A 74 5.61 10.37 14.97
CA GLN A 74 5.36 11.59 14.20
C GLN A 74 3.87 11.97 14.32
N GLU A 75 3.59 13.17 14.84
CA GLU A 75 2.22 13.60 15.12
C GLU A 75 1.69 14.62 14.09
N LEU A 76 0.45 14.42 13.63
CA LEU A 76 -0.33 15.40 12.88
C LEU A 76 -1.64 15.68 13.62
N GLU A 77 -1.64 16.77 14.39
CA GLU A 77 -2.83 17.32 15.04
C GLU A 77 -3.47 18.41 14.16
N TYR A 78 -4.78 18.30 13.95
CA TYR A 78 -5.58 19.24 13.19
C TYR A 78 -6.89 19.54 13.91
N PHE A 79 -7.14 20.81 14.19
CA PHE A 79 -8.29 21.36 14.88
C PHE A 79 -8.98 22.48 14.05
N ASN A 80 -9.05 22.29 12.73
CA ASN A 80 -9.62 23.25 11.77
C ASN A 80 -8.83 24.56 11.60
N GLN A 81 -7.53 24.55 11.91
CA GLN A 81 -6.61 25.63 11.57
C GLN A 81 -6.22 25.60 10.07
N LYS A 82 -5.32 26.50 9.65
CA LYS A 82 -4.80 26.53 8.28
C LYS A 82 -4.17 25.19 7.92
N GLU A 83 -4.64 24.59 6.83
CA GLU A 83 -4.15 23.30 6.34
C GLU A 83 -2.72 23.40 5.83
N ARG A 84 -1.91 22.39 6.16
CA ARG A 84 -0.53 22.25 5.67
C ARG A 84 -0.25 20.80 5.30
N TRP A 85 0.62 20.63 4.32
CA TRP A 85 1.27 19.33 4.09
C TRP A 85 2.31 19.12 5.17
N GLN A 86 2.34 17.93 5.73
CA GLN A 86 3.35 17.48 6.67
C GLN A 86 3.97 16.20 6.13
N ARG A 87 5.31 16.19 6.05
CA ARG A 87 6.07 15.01 5.66
C ARG A 87 6.07 13.98 6.78
N PHE A 88 5.99 12.72 6.38
CA PHE A 88 6.14 11.53 7.21
C PHE A 88 7.16 10.60 6.59
N ASN A 89 7.92 9.94 7.45
CA ASN A 89 8.77 8.81 7.10
C ASN A 89 8.14 7.54 7.66
N TRP A 90 8.22 6.43 6.94
CA TRP A 90 7.87 5.13 7.48
C TRP A 90 8.77 4.04 6.89
N PRO A 91 9.30 3.13 7.71
CA PRO A 91 9.31 3.18 9.18
C PRO A 91 10.22 4.33 9.70
N ASP A 92 9.90 4.92 10.86
CA ASP A 92 10.71 5.99 11.48
C ASP A 92 11.17 5.64 12.91
N GLU A 93 10.36 4.87 13.66
CA GLU A 93 10.66 4.42 15.03
C GLU A 93 10.97 2.91 15.05
N GLN A 94 11.99 2.52 15.80
CA GLN A 94 12.48 1.13 15.85
C GLN A 94 12.11 0.42 17.16
N TRP A 95 11.97 1.14 18.26
CA TRP A 95 11.73 0.56 19.59
C TRP A 95 10.24 0.36 19.89
N GLN A 96 9.42 1.34 19.56
CA GLN A 96 7.96 1.29 19.77
C GLN A 96 7.19 1.80 18.54
N PRO A 97 7.36 1.18 17.36
CA PRO A 97 6.61 1.55 16.17
C PRO A 97 5.11 1.36 16.40
N GLY A 98 4.32 2.25 15.82
CA GLY A 98 2.89 2.33 16.10
C GLY A 98 2.17 3.37 15.26
N ALA A 99 0.87 3.19 15.08
CA ALA A 99 0.03 4.14 14.37
C ALA A 99 -1.32 4.23 15.07
N SER A 100 -1.73 5.45 15.41
CA SER A 100 -2.99 5.71 16.07
C SER A 100 -3.71 6.89 15.43
N LEU A 101 -5.04 6.83 15.47
CA LEU A 101 -5.90 7.91 15.00
C LEU A 101 -7.00 8.15 16.02
N SER A 102 -7.10 9.36 16.53
CA SER A 102 -8.18 9.82 17.40
C SER A 102 -8.89 11.04 16.80
N TRP A 103 -10.09 11.30 17.29
CA TRP A 103 -10.85 12.50 16.93
C TRP A 103 -11.67 13.02 18.10
N THR A 104 -11.95 14.32 18.08
CA THR A 104 -12.92 15.00 18.94
C THR A 104 -14.05 15.52 18.05
N SER A 105 -15.30 15.28 18.42
CA SER A 105 -16.47 15.79 17.71
C SER A 105 -17.11 16.95 18.47
N THR A 106 -18.09 17.61 17.86
CA THR A 106 -18.88 18.65 18.54
C THR A 106 -19.75 18.12 19.67
N GLN A 107 -19.95 16.81 19.75
CA GLN A 107 -20.86 16.16 20.69
C GLN A 107 -20.15 15.32 21.76
N ALA A 108 -18.87 15.00 21.56
CA ALA A 108 -18.12 14.11 22.45
C ALA A 108 -16.65 14.53 22.56
N MET A 109 -16.03 14.15 23.68
CA MET A 109 -14.59 14.28 23.89
C MET A 109 -13.77 13.41 22.92
N GLU A 110 -12.46 13.47 23.05
CA GLU A 110 -11.54 12.66 22.25
C GLU A 110 -11.81 11.15 22.38
N ARG A 111 -11.85 10.48 21.23
CA ARG A 111 -12.04 9.04 21.11
C ARG A 111 -11.02 8.47 20.14
N ILE A 112 -10.60 7.23 20.40
CA ILE A 112 -9.64 6.51 19.55
C ILE A 112 -10.42 5.73 18.48
N LEU A 113 -10.09 5.99 17.21
CA LEU A 113 -10.58 5.21 16.08
C LEU A 113 -9.81 3.89 15.99
N ALA A 114 -8.47 3.98 16.01
CA ALA A 114 -7.57 2.84 15.97
C ALA A 114 -6.26 3.16 16.70
N ASP A 115 -5.64 2.11 17.24
CA ASP A 115 -4.30 2.12 17.84
C ASP A 115 -3.63 0.78 17.53
N TYR A 116 -2.68 0.80 16.60
CA TYR A 116 -1.93 -0.37 16.15
C TYR A 116 -0.48 -0.28 16.56
N ARG A 117 0.05 -1.38 17.10
CA ARG A 117 1.48 -1.52 17.43
C ARG A 117 2.24 -2.35 16.40
N GLY A 118 3.55 -2.14 16.36
CA GLY A 118 4.50 -2.86 15.51
C GLY A 118 4.76 -2.14 14.19
N SER A 119 5.81 -2.54 13.48
CA SER A 119 6.29 -1.85 12.27
C SER A 119 5.27 -1.76 11.13
N TRP A 120 4.25 -2.63 11.10
CA TRP A 120 3.18 -2.64 10.10
C TRP A 120 1.92 -1.86 10.50
N SER A 121 1.98 -1.10 11.60
CA SER A 121 0.86 -0.34 12.15
C SER A 121 0.23 0.63 11.16
N LEU A 122 1.05 1.41 10.42
CA LEU A 122 0.58 2.32 9.39
C LEU A 122 -0.23 1.58 8.31
N ILE A 123 0.25 0.42 7.87
CA ILE A 123 -0.39 -0.33 6.80
C ILE A 123 -1.75 -0.87 7.27
N ARG A 124 -1.85 -1.35 8.52
CA ARG A 124 -3.14 -1.75 9.12
C ARG A 124 -4.09 -0.56 9.30
N LEU A 125 -3.57 0.61 9.64
CA LEU A 125 -4.40 1.82 9.72
C LEU A 125 -4.93 2.21 8.33
N LEU A 126 -4.06 2.25 7.30
CA LEU A 126 -4.46 2.55 5.92
C LEU A 126 -5.43 1.50 5.34
N GLU A 127 -5.31 0.23 5.75
CA GLU A 127 -6.23 -0.84 5.35
C GLU A 127 -7.69 -0.56 5.75
N GLN A 128 -7.92 0.16 6.86
CA GLN A 128 -9.26 0.56 7.29
C GLN A 128 -9.83 1.77 6.54
N ALA A 129 -9.01 2.48 5.76
CA ALA A 129 -9.41 3.69 5.09
C ALA A 129 -10.09 3.40 3.75
N GLN A 130 -11.04 4.27 3.39
CA GLN A 130 -11.48 4.41 2.01
C GLN A 130 -10.49 5.31 1.27
N VAL A 131 -9.86 4.76 0.23
CA VAL A 131 -8.83 5.45 -0.55
C VAL A 131 -9.34 5.67 -1.97
N THR A 132 -9.30 6.93 -2.43
CA THR A 132 -9.68 7.30 -3.79
C THR A 132 -8.59 8.16 -4.43
N PRO A 133 -8.16 7.88 -5.68
CA PRO A 133 -7.18 8.71 -6.36
C PRO A 133 -7.77 10.09 -6.66
N VAL A 134 -6.97 11.13 -6.44
CA VAL A 134 -7.29 12.51 -6.85
C VAL A 134 -6.53 12.84 -8.13
N ASP A 135 -5.25 12.47 -8.18
CA ASP A 135 -4.37 12.56 -9.35
C ASP A 135 -3.31 11.44 -9.29
N SER A 136 -2.24 11.56 -10.09
CA SER A 136 -1.19 10.54 -10.18
C SER A 136 -0.35 10.36 -8.91
N SER A 137 -0.29 11.36 -8.02
CA SER A 137 0.54 11.33 -6.80
C SER A 137 -0.24 11.69 -5.54
N THR A 138 -1.52 12.04 -5.64
CA THR A 138 -2.38 12.44 -4.52
C THR A 138 -3.60 11.52 -4.40
N PHE A 139 -3.88 11.08 -3.19
CA PHE A 139 -5.00 10.23 -2.82
C PHE A 139 -5.82 10.88 -1.71
N LYS A 140 -7.13 10.78 -1.79
CA LYS A 140 -8.02 11.07 -0.67
C LYS A 140 -8.15 9.83 0.19
N VAL A 141 -7.85 9.97 1.47
CA VAL A 141 -7.89 8.91 2.48
C VAL A 141 -8.92 9.29 3.52
N VAL A 142 -9.92 8.43 3.74
CA VAL A 142 -11.02 8.69 4.67
C VAL A 142 -11.18 7.51 5.61
N TRP A 143 -11.05 7.77 6.90
CA TRP A 143 -11.49 6.83 7.94
C TRP A 143 -12.89 7.21 8.40
N LYS A 144 -13.78 6.23 8.52
CA LYS A 144 -15.12 6.44 9.08
C LYS A 144 -15.07 6.14 10.58
N ALA A 145 -15.25 7.16 11.41
CA ALA A 145 -15.29 7.01 12.86
C ALA A 145 -16.51 6.23 13.34
N GLN A 146 -16.50 5.79 14.59
CA GLN A 146 -17.56 4.98 15.20
C GLN A 146 -18.92 5.69 15.26
N ASP A 147 -18.92 7.03 15.29
CA ASP A 147 -20.12 7.87 15.20
C ASP A 147 -20.53 8.21 13.75
N GLY A 148 -19.83 7.63 12.77
CA GLY A 148 -20.09 7.80 11.35
C GLY A 148 -19.42 9.02 10.72
N LEU A 149 -18.74 9.86 11.50
CA LEU A 149 -18.05 11.05 10.97
C LEU A 149 -16.84 10.67 10.11
N PRO A 150 -16.60 11.38 9.00
CA PRO A 150 -15.44 11.13 8.15
C PRO A 150 -14.21 11.90 8.65
N LEU A 151 -13.12 11.18 8.92
CA LEU A 151 -11.81 11.77 9.21
C LEU A 151 -11.04 11.88 7.88
N ASN A 152 -11.03 13.08 7.31
CA ASN A 152 -10.57 13.32 5.94
C ASN A 152 -9.09 13.72 5.90
N TYR A 153 -8.31 13.03 5.05
CA TYR A 153 -6.93 13.37 4.77
C TYR A 153 -6.67 13.33 3.26
N LEU A 154 -5.69 14.10 2.83
CA LEU A 154 -5.01 13.91 1.56
C LEU A 154 -3.64 13.33 1.82
N LEU A 155 -3.30 12.29 1.07
CA LEU A 155 -2.00 11.62 1.04
C LEU A 155 -1.33 11.97 -0.29
N ARG A 156 -0.13 12.55 -0.22
CA ARG A 156 0.73 12.75 -1.38
C ARG A 156 1.93 11.82 -1.28
N VAL A 157 2.28 11.17 -2.38
CA VAL A 157 3.38 10.21 -2.45
C VAL A 157 4.47 10.68 -3.40
N GLU A 158 5.72 10.35 -3.09
CA GLU A 158 6.88 10.68 -3.94
C GLU A 158 7.04 9.69 -5.10
N GLN A 159 6.71 8.40 -4.87
CA GLN A 159 6.90 7.34 -5.85
C GLN A 159 5.75 6.32 -5.79
N GLY A 160 5.29 5.87 -6.97
CA GLY A 160 4.28 4.82 -7.09
C GLY A 160 3.00 5.16 -6.32
N LYS A 161 2.60 4.26 -5.42
CA LYS A 161 1.46 4.48 -4.50
C LYS A 161 1.92 4.78 -3.06
N GLY A 162 3.22 5.05 -2.86
CA GLY A 162 3.82 5.23 -1.53
C GLY A 162 3.44 4.09 -0.58
N PRO A 163 3.00 4.39 0.67
CA PRO A 163 2.67 3.36 1.64
C PRO A 163 1.46 2.50 1.24
N LEU A 164 0.58 2.98 0.35
CA LEU A 164 -0.56 2.21 -0.15
C LEU A 164 -0.13 1.03 -1.04
N ALA A 165 1.07 1.07 -1.62
CA ALA A 165 1.58 -0.06 -2.42
C ALA A 165 1.66 -1.35 -1.58
N LEU A 166 1.94 -1.24 -0.29
CA LEU A 166 2.07 -2.40 0.60
C LEU A 166 0.74 -3.09 0.88
N LEU A 167 -0.40 -2.41 0.69
CA LEU A 167 -1.72 -3.05 0.76
C LEU A 167 -1.90 -4.10 -0.34
N GLU A 168 -1.11 -4.03 -1.41
CA GLU A 168 -1.11 -5.06 -2.45
C GLU A 168 -0.55 -6.40 -1.96
N LEU A 169 0.21 -6.41 -0.86
CA LEU A 169 0.67 -7.66 -0.25
C LEU A 169 -0.42 -8.34 0.57
N LYS A 170 -1.56 -7.68 0.83
CA LYS A 170 -2.68 -8.28 1.55
C LYS A 170 -3.20 -9.48 0.77
N ASN A 171 -3.25 -10.63 1.44
CA ASN A 171 -3.65 -11.93 0.87
C ASN A 171 -2.82 -12.36 -0.35
N PHE A 172 -1.64 -11.75 -0.56
CA PHE A 172 -0.75 -12.16 -1.64
C PHE A 172 -0.29 -13.60 -1.42
N ARG A 173 -0.27 -14.38 -2.51
CA ARG A 173 0.25 -15.74 -2.53
C ARG A 173 1.17 -15.88 -3.72
N LEU A 174 2.38 -16.37 -3.49
CA LEU A 174 3.28 -16.74 -4.56
C LEU A 174 2.80 -18.08 -5.15
N PRO A 175 2.57 -18.17 -6.47
CA PRO A 175 2.22 -19.45 -7.09
C PRO A 175 3.32 -20.48 -6.88
N GLY A 176 2.94 -21.68 -6.44
CA GLY A 176 3.89 -22.78 -6.18
C GLY A 176 4.46 -23.43 -7.46
N GLN A 177 3.98 -23.02 -8.64
CA GLN A 177 4.39 -23.57 -9.93
C GLN A 177 4.87 -22.46 -10.86
N VAL A 178 6.11 -22.59 -11.34
CA VAL A 178 6.73 -21.68 -12.31
C VAL A 178 6.31 -22.02 -13.74
N PHE A 179 6.10 -23.31 -14.04
CA PHE A 179 5.70 -23.80 -15.35
C PHE A 179 4.36 -24.51 -15.26
N LEU A 180 3.54 -24.37 -16.29
CA LEU A 180 2.33 -25.16 -16.45
C LEU A 180 2.70 -26.59 -16.84
N THR A 181 2.00 -27.57 -16.26
CA THR A 181 2.08 -28.98 -16.67
C THR A 181 0.87 -29.32 -17.54
N GLY A 182 0.93 -30.40 -18.33
CA GLY A 182 -0.05 -30.69 -19.40
C GLY A 182 -1.53 -30.78 -19.01
N ARG A 183 -1.88 -30.82 -17.71
CA ARG A 183 -3.27 -30.68 -17.23
C ARG A 183 -3.70 -29.21 -17.11
N SER A 184 -2.81 -28.31 -16.69
CA SER A 184 -3.06 -26.87 -16.53
C SER A 184 -2.98 -26.07 -17.85
N MET A 185 -2.40 -26.64 -18.91
CA MET A 185 -2.37 -25.97 -20.22
C MET A 185 -3.76 -25.94 -20.88
N LYS A 186 -4.59 -26.98 -20.69
CA LYS A 186 -5.98 -27.01 -21.19
C LYS A 186 -6.85 -25.96 -20.52
N ASP A 187 -6.73 -25.80 -19.21
CA ASP A 187 -7.51 -24.80 -18.46
C ASP A 187 -7.09 -23.37 -18.88
N ALA A 188 -5.81 -23.12 -19.18
CA ALA A 188 -5.33 -21.80 -19.59
C ALA A 188 -5.79 -21.39 -21.01
N GLU A 189 -6.03 -22.35 -21.91
CA GLU A 189 -6.58 -22.11 -23.25
C GLU A 189 -8.08 -21.77 -23.20
N GLU A 190 -8.83 -22.31 -22.24
CA GLU A 190 -10.29 -22.12 -22.12
C GLU A 190 -10.71 -20.77 -21.50
N TYR A 191 -9.81 -20.09 -20.76
CA TYR A 191 -10.03 -18.73 -20.22
C TYR A 191 -9.45 -17.61 -21.11
N GLY A 192 -8.93 -17.95 -22.29
CA GLY A 192 -8.27 -17.02 -23.22
C GLY A 192 -9.12 -16.53 -24.40
N GLU A 193 -10.39 -16.94 -24.49
CA GLU A 193 -11.36 -16.47 -25.51
C GLU A 193 -12.30 -15.37 -24.98
#